data_AF-A0A430RKF0-F1
#
_entry.id   AF-A0A430RKF0-F1
#
_cell.length_a   1.000
_cell.length_b   1.000
_cell.length_c   1.000
_cell.angle_alpha   90.00
_cell.angle_beta   90.00
_cell.angle_gamma   90.00
#
_symmetry.space_group_name_H-M   'P 1'
#
loop_
_entity.id
_entity.type
_entity.pdbx_description
1 polymer ?
#
loop_
_entity_poly.entity_id
_entity_poly.type
_entity_poly.pdbx_seq_one_letter_code
_entity_poly.pdbx_strand_id
1 'polypeptide(L)'
;TGLGLEEFQDHFKALPEEARRRLLRETLRANGMDHLLDYVAIDEGHQALGREGKPDAFLQMVTDAALAEARYAVAATGTPVKNDASEVYDWLKKLDPDRWGGERGK
;
A
#
# COMPACT_ATOMS: atom_id res chain seq x y z
N THR A 1 -19.55 -0.09 -5.58
CA THR A 1 -19.99 -0.13 -4.16
C THR A 1 -21.14 0.81 -3.88
N GLY A 2 -21.40 1.87 -4.66
CA GLY A 2 -22.56 2.76 -4.44
C GLY A 2 -22.48 3.62 -3.17
N LEU A 3 -21.40 3.48 -2.41
CA LEU A 3 -21.09 4.24 -1.19
C LEU A 3 -20.60 5.64 -1.55
N GLY A 4 -20.85 6.60 -0.66
CA GLY A 4 -20.16 7.89 -0.68
C GLY A 4 -18.66 7.73 -0.41
N LEU A 5 -17.85 8.75 -0.77
CA LEU A 5 -16.40 8.68 -0.64
C LEU A 5 -15.94 8.43 0.81
N GLU A 6 -16.50 9.15 1.77
CA GLU A 6 -16.14 9.04 3.19
C GLU A 6 -16.49 7.64 3.74
N GLU A 7 -17.70 7.17 3.45
CA GLU A 7 -18.17 5.85 3.85
C GLU A 7 -17.35 4.72 3.21
N PHE A 8 -16.91 4.89 1.96
CA PHE A 8 -15.98 3.98 1.31
C PHE A 8 -14.60 3.98 1.99
N GLN A 9 -14.06 5.14 2.35
CA GLN A 9 -12.77 5.23 3.02
C GLN A 9 -12.81 4.52 4.38
N ASP A 10 -13.87 4.72 5.16
CA ASP A 10 -14.01 4.09 6.47
C ASP A 10 -14.20 2.58 6.35
N HIS A 11 -15.02 2.15 5.38
CA HIS A 11 -15.15 0.73 5.05
C HIS A 11 -13.79 0.11 4.68
N PHE A 12 -13.03 0.76 3.79
CA PHE A 12 -11.73 0.27 3.34
C PHE A 12 -10.71 0.20 4.48
N LYS A 13 -10.64 1.20 5.35
CA LYS A 13 -9.75 1.21 6.53
C LYS A 13 -10.07 0.09 7.51
N ALA A 14 -11.34 -0.27 7.67
CA ALA A 14 -11.78 -1.33 8.58
C ALA A 14 -11.48 -2.75 8.07
N LEU A 15 -11.24 -2.93 6.76
CA LEU A 15 -10.93 -4.24 6.18
C LEU A 15 -9.52 -4.70 6.58
N PRO A 16 -9.30 -6.01 6.82
CA PRO A 16 -7.95 -6.57 6.88
C PRO A 16 -7.17 -6.35 5.57
N GLU A 17 -5.84 -6.39 5.63
CA GLU A 17 -4.97 -6.15 4.46
C GLU A 17 -5.32 -7.01 3.24
N GLU A 18 -5.48 -8.31 3.46
CA GLU A 18 -5.84 -9.25 2.38
C GLU A 18 -7.20 -8.90 1.74
N ALA A 19 -8.15 -8.43 2.55
CA ALA A 19 -9.46 -8.01 2.06
C ALA A 19 -9.38 -6.68 1.28
N ARG A 20 -8.52 -5.74 1.69
CA ARG A 20 -8.26 -4.50 0.94
C ARG A 20 -7.65 -4.80 -0.44
N ARG A 21 -6.64 -5.66 -0.49
CA ARG A 21 -6.01 -6.13 -1.74
C ARG A 21 -7.01 -6.78 -2.68
N ARG A 22 -7.80 -7.72 -2.14
CA ARG A 22 -8.85 -8.42 -2.90
C ARG A 22 -9.88 -7.44 -3.45
N LEU A 23 -10.37 -6.52 -2.62
CA LEU A 23 -11.34 -5.51 -3.03
C LEU A 23 -10.81 -4.64 -4.18
N LEU A 24 -9.55 -4.19 -4.10
CA LEU A 24 -8.91 -3.40 -5.15
C LEU A 24 -8.82 -4.20 -6.47
N ARG A 25 -8.26 -5.42 -6.43
CA ARG A 25 -8.11 -6.28 -7.61
C ARG A 25 -9.47 -6.61 -8.25
N GLU A 26 -10.45 -7.02 -7.46
CA GLU A 26 -11.77 -7.40 -7.96
C GLU A 26 -12.53 -6.21 -8.53
N THR A 27 -12.39 -5.02 -7.93
CA THR A 27 -12.98 -3.79 -8.46
C THR A 27 -12.37 -3.43 -9.82
N LEU A 28 -11.04 -3.47 -9.95
CA LEU A 28 -10.38 -3.19 -11.23
C LEU A 28 -10.81 -4.20 -12.30
N ARG A 29 -10.82 -5.50 -11.98
CA ARG A 29 -11.25 -6.57 -12.88
C ARG A 29 -12.70 -6.41 -13.33
N ALA A 30 -13.62 -6.10 -12.41
CA ALA A 30 -15.03 -5.90 -12.73
C ALA A 30 -15.27 -4.72 -13.69
N ASN A 31 -14.32 -3.79 -13.77
CA ASN A 31 -14.36 -2.63 -14.66
C ASN A 31 -13.44 -2.78 -15.89
N GLY A 32 -12.81 -3.94 -16.10
CA GLY A 32 -11.87 -4.17 -17.22
C GLY A 32 -10.56 -3.37 -17.11
N MET A 33 -10.18 -3.01 -15.89
CA MET A 33 -9.02 -2.17 -15.57
C MET A 33 -7.91 -2.95 -14.83
N ASP A 34 -7.96 -4.27 -14.82
CA ASP A 34 -6.98 -5.13 -14.16
C ASP A 34 -5.56 -4.99 -14.74
N HIS A 35 -5.43 -4.61 -16.01
CA HIS A 35 -4.15 -4.26 -16.65
C HIS A 35 -3.42 -3.09 -15.97
N LEU A 36 -4.11 -2.26 -15.17
CA LEU A 36 -3.44 -1.21 -14.38
C LEU A 36 -2.55 -1.77 -13.27
N LEU A 37 -2.66 -3.06 -12.95
CA LEU A 37 -1.79 -3.77 -12.01
C LEU A 37 -0.62 -4.49 -12.70
N ASP A 38 -0.52 -4.45 -14.02
CA ASP A 38 0.66 -5.01 -14.71
C ASP A 38 1.92 -4.24 -14.32
N TYR A 39 1.80 -2.92 -14.12
CA TYR A 39 2.89 -2.06 -13.70
C TYR A 39 2.38 -0.92 -12.81
N VAL A 40 2.91 -0.81 -11.59
CA VAL A 40 2.62 0.29 -10.67
C VAL A 40 3.89 1.09 -10.39
N ALA A 41 3.85 2.39 -10.68
CA ALA A 41 4.90 3.32 -10.30
C ALA A 41 4.37 4.29 -9.23
N ILE A 42 5.08 4.35 -8.11
CA ILE A 42 4.84 5.33 -7.04
C ILE A 42 6.00 6.31 -7.05
N ASP A 43 5.70 7.58 -7.25
CA ASP A 43 6.64 8.67 -7.04
C ASP A 43 6.35 9.35 -5.69
N GLU A 44 7.36 10.00 -5.12
CA GLU A 44 7.32 10.63 -3.80
C GLU A 44 6.80 9.69 -2.69
N GLY A 45 7.28 8.45 -2.71
CA GLY A 45 6.84 7.39 -1.82
C GLY A 45 6.87 7.75 -0.32
N HIS A 46 7.77 8.61 0.13
CA HIS A 46 7.80 9.08 1.52
C HIS A 46 6.48 9.76 2.01
N GLN A 47 5.50 10.00 1.13
CA GLN A 47 4.13 10.43 1.51
C GLN A 47 3.21 9.27 1.91
N ALA A 48 3.51 8.04 1.50
CA ALA A 48 2.69 6.84 1.68
C ALA A 48 3.32 5.85 2.68
N LEU A 49 4.12 6.34 3.62
CA LEU A 49 4.80 5.54 4.62
C LEU A 49 4.01 5.42 5.92
N GLY A 50 4.01 4.21 6.48
CA GLY A 50 3.57 3.96 7.84
C GLY A 50 4.56 4.47 8.86
N ARG A 51 4.07 4.76 10.05
CA ARG A 51 4.91 5.15 11.18
C ARG A 51 4.50 4.35 12.41
N GLU A 52 5.50 3.78 13.07
CA GLU A 52 5.28 3.05 14.31
C GLU A 52 4.60 3.93 15.36
N GLY A 53 3.57 3.38 16.01
CA GLY A 53 2.77 4.08 17.02
C GLY A 53 1.77 5.10 16.46
N LYS A 54 1.60 5.22 15.13
CA LYS A 54 0.54 6.03 14.53
C LYS A 54 -0.43 5.17 13.72
N PRO A 55 -1.72 5.56 13.65
CA PRO A 55 -2.66 4.93 12.72
C PRO A 55 -2.17 5.07 11.28
N ASP A 56 -2.32 4.00 10.50
CA ASP A 56 -1.99 4.00 9.08
C ASP A 56 -2.88 5.00 8.32
N ALA A 57 -2.28 5.74 7.39
CA ALA A 57 -3.01 6.68 6.55
C ALA A 57 -3.78 5.95 5.43
N PHE A 58 -4.89 6.52 4.97
CA PHE A 58 -5.64 5.94 3.85
C PHE A 58 -4.78 5.78 2.59
N LEU A 59 -3.97 6.79 2.26
CA LEU A 59 -3.05 6.75 1.12
C LEU A 59 -2.05 5.60 1.22
N GLN A 60 -1.48 5.37 2.42
CA GLN A 60 -0.59 4.26 2.69
C GLN A 60 -1.31 2.93 2.40
N MET A 61 -2.49 2.71 2.99
CA MET A 61 -3.23 1.44 2.81
C MET A 61 -3.59 1.15 1.34
N VAL A 62 -3.95 2.18 0.56
CA VAL A 62 -4.24 2.03 -0.87
C VAL A 62 -2.96 1.71 -1.66
N THR A 63 -1.86 2.39 -1.33
CA THR A 63 -0.55 2.16 -1.95
C THR A 63 -0.07 0.74 -1.68
N ASP A 64 -0.19 0.27 -0.43
CA ASP A 64 0.17 -1.08 -0.03
C ASP A 64 -0.64 -2.13 -0.80
N ALA A 65 -1.96 -1.91 -0.94
CA ALA A 65 -2.83 -2.82 -1.68
C ALA A 65 -2.48 -2.86 -3.18
N ALA A 66 -2.17 -1.71 -3.79
CA ALA A 66 -1.79 -1.64 -5.20
C ALA A 66 -0.43 -2.31 -5.47
N LEU A 67 0.58 -2.05 -4.63
CA LEU A 67 1.91 -2.65 -4.76
C LEU A 67 1.87 -4.17 -4.54
N ALA A 68 1.09 -4.65 -3.58
CA ALA A 68 0.99 -6.08 -3.28
C ALA A 68 0.27 -6.90 -4.37
N GLU A 69 -0.51 -6.24 -5.24
CA GLU A 69 -1.17 -6.88 -6.38
C GLU A 69 -0.46 -6.57 -7.72
N ALA A 70 0.54 -5.68 -7.72
CA ALA A 70 1.27 -5.31 -8.91
C ALA A 70 2.20 -6.44 -9.37
N ARG A 71 2.22 -6.71 -10.68
CA ARG A 71 3.17 -7.67 -11.27
C ARG A 71 4.59 -7.10 -11.31
N TYR A 72 4.70 -5.83 -11.64
CA TYR A 72 5.95 -5.08 -11.64
C TYR A 72 5.71 -3.76 -10.91
N ALA A 73 6.64 -3.39 -10.02
CA ALA A 73 6.51 -2.18 -9.23
C ALA A 73 7.82 -1.38 -9.20
N VAL A 74 7.67 -0.06 -9.24
CA VAL A 74 8.75 0.89 -8.93
C VAL A 74 8.23 1.84 -7.86
N ALA A 75 9.00 1.97 -6.78
CA ALA A 75 8.78 3.00 -5.78
C ALA A 75 9.98 3.95 -5.78
N ALA A 76 9.75 5.18 -6.25
CA ALA A 76 10.69 6.29 -6.15
C ALA A 76 10.36 7.10 -4.90
N THR A 77 11.37 7.38 -4.09
CA THR A 77 11.22 8.13 -2.85
C THR A 77 12.41 9.04 -2.64
N GLY A 78 12.15 10.30 -2.25
CA GLY A 78 13.18 11.28 -1.93
C GLY A 78 13.55 11.29 -0.44
N THR A 79 14.80 11.67 -0.14
CA THR A 79 15.21 12.09 1.21
C THR A 79 14.68 13.49 1.55
N PRO A 80 14.33 13.76 2.81
CA PRO A 80 14.56 12.89 3.96
C PRO A 80 13.57 11.74 4.02
N VAL A 81 14.06 10.55 4.40
CA VAL A 81 13.25 9.60 5.15
C VAL A 81 12.77 10.42 6.35
N LYS A 82 11.49 10.75 6.38
CA LYS A 82 11.00 11.92 7.11
C LYS A 82 11.27 11.82 8.61
N ASN A 83 11.41 10.61 9.16
CA ASN A 83 11.52 10.41 10.59
C ASN A 83 12.67 9.46 11.03
N ASP A 84 12.77 8.22 10.53
CA ASP A 84 13.79 7.24 10.99
C ASP A 84 13.91 5.99 10.09
N ALA A 85 14.76 5.01 10.46
CA ALA A 85 15.01 3.80 9.69
C ALA A 85 13.79 2.87 9.50
N SER A 86 12.74 2.98 10.32
CA SER A 86 11.52 2.17 10.17
C SER A 86 10.75 2.50 8.89
N GLU A 87 10.87 3.72 8.40
CA GLU A 87 10.29 4.17 7.13
C GLU A 87 10.98 3.52 5.92
N VAL A 88 12.29 3.30 5.97
CA VAL A 88 13.03 2.54 4.94
C VAL A 88 12.61 1.08 4.96
N TYR A 89 12.46 0.50 6.15
CA TYR A 89 11.98 -0.88 6.29
C TYR A 89 10.56 -1.05 5.73
N ASP A 90 9.66 -0.12 6.03
CA ASP A 90 8.29 -0.12 5.49
C ASP A 90 8.30 -0.14 3.95
N TRP A 91 9.19 0.66 3.33
CA TRP A 91 9.38 0.62 1.88
C TRP A 91 9.85 -0.73 1.34
N LEU A 92 10.87 -1.31 1.96
CA LEU A 92 11.43 -2.58 1.54
C LEU A 92 10.43 -3.73 1.69
N LYS A 93 9.66 -3.72 2.78
CA LYS A 93 8.59 -4.69 3.03
C LYS A 93 7.47 -4.62 1.98
N LYS A 94 7.12 -3.44 1.48
CA LYS A 94 6.09 -3.30 0.43
C LYS A 94 6.54 -3.86 -0.91
N LEU A 95 7.82 -3.74 -1.24
CA LEU A 95 8.38 -4.21 -2.51
C LEU A 95 8.67 -5.72 -2.50
N ASP A 96 9.12 -6.25 -1.36
CA ASP A 96 9.51 -7.65 -1.21
C ASP A 96 9.11 -8.18 0.18
N PRO A 97 7.82 -8.45 0.41
CA PRO A 97 7.32 -8.87 1.71
C PRO A 97 7.86 -10.25 2.13
N ASP A 98 8.22 -11.11 1.18
CA ASP A 98 8.80 -12.43 1.49
C ASP A 98 10.19 -12.29 2.11
N ARG A 99 10.99 -11.34 1.60
CA ARG A 99 12.34 -11.06 2.13
C ARG A 99 12.33 -10.26 3.43
N TRP A 100 11.37 -9.35 3.59
CA TRP A 100 11.36 -8.36 4.68
C TRP A 100 10.16 -8.52 5.64
N GLY A 101 9.41 -9.61 5.57
CA GLY A 101 8.23 -9.88 6.40
C GLY A 101 8.51 -10.50 7.77
N GLY A 102 9.78 -10.77 8.10
CA GLY A 102 10.19 -11.38 9.38
C GLY A 102 9.95 -10.48 10.60
N GLU A 103 9.98 -11.07 11.80
CA GLU A 103 9.96 -10.32 13.06
C GLU A 103 11.13 -9.31 13.09
N ARG A 104 10.82 -8.04 13.39
CA ARG A 104 11.83 -7.01 13.67
C ARG A 104 12.75 -7.53 14.78
N GLY A 105 14.02 -7.74 14.44
CA GLY A 105 15.19 -7.97 15.30
C GLY A 105 14.97 -8.50 16.73
N LYS A 106 15.66 -9.60 17.05
CA LYS A 106 16.26 -9.69 18.39
C LYS A 106 17.23 -8.53 18.62
#